data_AF-A0A967F4W4-F1
#
_entry.id   AF-A0A967F4W4-F1
#
_cell.length_a   1.000
_cell.length_b   1.000
_cell.length_c   1.000
_cell.angle_alpha   90.00
_cell.angle_beta   90.00
_cell.angle_gamma   90.00
#
_symmetry.space_group_name_H-M   'P 1'
#
loop_
_entity.id
_entity.type
_entity.pdbx_description
1 polymer ?
#
loop_
_entity_poly.entity_id
_entity_poly.type
_entity_poly.pdbx_seq_one_letter_code
_entity_poly.pdbx_strand_id
1 'polypeptide(L)' 'CAQLSLYAPEHGRRKYKGRILGVDADVLRFEQDGAEVALDFNNIAKARLVPDYDSLMSGQRQE' A
#
# COMPACT_ATOMS: atom_id res chain seq x y z
N CYS A 1 -7.24 -2.84 0.72
CA CYS A 1 -6.23 -1.75 0.82
C CYS A 1 -4.87 -2.26 0.33
N ALA A 2 -3.89 -1.41 0.04
CA ALA A 2 -2.54 -1.85 -0.34
C ALA A 2 -1.55 -1.63 0.81
N GLN A 3 -0.52 -2.48 0.88
CA GLN A 3 0.58 -2.36 1.84
C GLN A 3 1.92 -2.43 1.11
N LEU A 4 2.75 -1.42 1.34
CA LEU A 4 4.08 -1.27 0.76
C LEU A 4 5.14 -1.34 1.86
N SER A 5 6.29 -1.90 1.54
CA SER A 5 7.48 -1.87 2.38
C SER A 5 8.65 -1.38 1.54
N LEU A 6 9.36 -0.39 2.04
CA LEU A 6 10.48 0.27 1.35
C LEU A 6 11.83 -0.28 1.84
N TYR A 7 12.85 -0.15 1.00
CA TYR A 7 14.24 -0.48 1.33
C TYR A 7 14.83 0.58 2.27
N ALA A 8 14.79 1.84 1.85
CA ALA A 8 15.17 2.98 2.66
C ALA A 8 13.93 3.58 3.37
N PRO A 9 14.08 4.13 4.59
CA PRO A 9 13.00 4.87 5.22
C PRO A 9 12.71 6.15 4.43
N GLU A 10 11.51 6.26 3.87
CA GLU A 10 10.99 7.53 3.36
C GLU A 10 10.12 8.18 4.42
N HIS A 11 10.17 9.50 4.56
CA HIS A 11 9.41 10.22 5.59
C HIS A 11 9.51 9.59 7.01
N GLY A 12 10.63 8.94 7.33
CA GLY A 12 10.85 8.24 8.60
C GLY A 12 10.07 6.94 8.80
N ARG A 13 9.32 6.45 7.79
CA ARG A 13 8.61 5.17 7.82
C ARG A 13 9.10 4.25 6.70
N ARG A 14 9.21 2.96 7.01
CA ARG A 14 9.52 1.91 6.01
C ARG A 14 8.29 1.15 5.53
N LYS A 15 7.17 1.27 6.24
CA LYS A 15 5.93 0.53 5.97
C LYS A 15 4.82 1.54 5.72
N TYR A 16 4.14 1.37 4.60
CA TYR A 16 3.01 2.19 4.21
C TYR A 16 1.79 1.29 4.03
N LYS A 17 0.64 1.70 4.55
CA LYS A 17 -0.64 1.01 4.35
C LYS A 17 -1.68 2.06 4.02
N GLY A 18 -2.43 1.84 2.94
CA GLY A 18 -3.31 2.87 2.40
C GLY A 18 -3.80 2.53 1.00
N ARG A 19 -4.09 3.57 0.21
CA ARG A 19 -4.66 3.43 -1.13
C ARG A 19 -3.68 3.91 -2.19
N ILE A 20 -3.57 3.18 -3.29
CA ILE A 20 -2.77 3.62 -4.44
C ILE A 20 -3.64 4.61 -5.22
N LEU A 21 -3.17 5.85 -5.38
CA LEU A 21 -3.84 6.88 -6.17
C LEU A 21 -3.47 6.77 -7.65
N GLY A 22 -2.23 6.38 -7.94
CA GLY A 22 -1.75 6.15 -9.30
C GLY A 22 -0.25 5.97 -9.36
N VAL A 23 0.28 5.78 -10.56
CA VAL A 23 1.72 5.77 -10.85
C VAL A 23 2.03 6.83 -11.90
N ASP A 24 3.12 7.55 -11.71
CA ASP A 24 3.67 8.51 -12.66
C ASP A 24 5.11 8.11 -13.00
N ALA A 25 5.33 7.59 -14.21
CA ALA A 25 6.63 7.06 -14.67
C ALA A 25 7.28 6.05 -13.70
N ASP A 26 8.14 6.53 -12.78
CA ASP A 26 8.84 5.73 -11.75
C ASP A 26 8.40 6.07 -10.31
N VAL A 27 7.40 6.93 -10.15
CA VAL A 27 6.91 7.41 -8.86
C VAL A 27 5.51 6.87 -8.60
N LEU A 28 5.34 6.13 -7.52
CA LEU A 28 4.04 5.67 -7.03
C LEU A 28 3.41 6.75 -6.17
N ARG A 29 2.23 7.24 -6.57
CA ARG A 29 1.38 8.11 -5.73
C ARG A 29 0.51 7.25 -4.83
N PHE A 30 0.70 7.40 -3.53
CA PHE A 30 0.05 6.61 -2.51
C PHE A 30 -0.59 7.52 -1.46
N GLU A 31 -1.81 7.23 -1.07
CA GLU A 31 -2.49 7.90 0.04
C GLU A 31 -2.25 7.11 1.32
N GLN A 32 -1.64 7.74 2.32
CA GLN A 32 -1.47 7.19 3.65
C GLN A 32 -2.06 8.17 4.68
N ASP A 33 -3.01 7.70 5.48
CA ASP A 33 -3.61 8.48 6.57
C ASP A 33 -4.21 9.83 6.09
N GLY A 34 -4.72 9.87 4.86
CA GLY A 34 -5.26 11.09 4.23
C GLY A 34 -4.21 12.04 3.64
N ALA A 35 -2.92 11.68 3.67
CA ALA A 35 -1.84 12.41 3.00
C ALA A 35 -1.39 11.67 1.73
N GLU A 36 -1.26 12.41 0.62
CA GLU A 36 -0.61 11.90 -0.58
C GLU A 36 0.91 11.86 -0.37
N VAL A 37 1.52 10.71 -0.62
CA VAL A 37 2.96 10.48 -0.60
C VAL A 37 3.39 9.96 -1.97
N ALA A 38 4.48 10.54 -2.48
CA ALA A 38 5.18 10.06 -3.65
C ALA A 38 6.28 9.11 -3.18
N LEU A 39 6.31 7.89 -3.72
CA LEU A 39 7.30 6.86 -3.39
C LEU A 39 8.02 6.40 -4.66
N ASP A 40 9.35 6.41 -4.68
CA ASP A 40 10.11 5.89 -5.82
C ASP A 40 9.95 4.37 -5.95
N PHE A 41 9.60 3.89 -7.15
CA PHE A 41 9.42 2.46 -7.43
C PHE A 41 10.68 1.66 -7.13
N ASN A 42 11.85 2.22 -7.44
CA ASN A 42 13.15 1.63 -7.14
C ASN A 42 13.39 1.41 -5.63
N ASN A 43 12.74 2.19 -4.77
CA ASN A 43 12.86 2.07 -3.33
C ASN A 43 11.82 1.10 -2.71
N ILE A 44 10.84 0.62 -3.48
CA ILE A 44 9.82 -0.31 -3.00
C ILE A 44 10.41 -1.72 -2.91
N ALA A 45 10.62 -2.21 -1.69
CA ALA A 45 11.13 -3.56 -1.45
C ALA A 45 10.06 -4.65 -1.63
N LYS A 46 8.84 -4.38 -1.15
CA LYS A 46 7.70 -5.31 -1.27
C LYS A 46 6.41 -4.53 -1.41
N ALA A 47 5.64 -4.84 -2.44
CA ALA A 47 4.26 -4.37 -2.60
C ALA A 47 3.31 -5.56 -2.44
N ARG A 48 2.36 -5.47 -1.51
CA ARG A 48 1.32 -6.46 -1.30
C ARG A 48 -0.03 -5.78 -1.39
N LEU A 49 -0.87 -6.24 -2.30
CA LEU A 49 -2.29 -5.95 -2.21
C LEU A 49 -2.80 -6.72 -0.97
N VAL A 50 -3.42 -6.02 -0.02
CA VAL A 50 -4.02 -6.66 1.15
C VAL A 50 -5.51 -6.81 0.84
N PRO A 51 -5.97 -8.03 0.52
CA PRO A 51 -7.39 -8.31 0.42
C PRO A 51 -8.03 -8.00 1.77
N ASP A 52 -9.24 -7.46 1.74
CA ASP A 52 -10.01 -7.27 2.96
C ASP A 52 -10.50 -8.64 3.44
N TYR A 53 -9.70 -9.26 4.31
CA TYR A 53 -10.03 -10.57 4.89
C TYR A 53 -11.27 -10.51 5.77
N ASP A 54 -11.64 -9.34 6.29
CA ASP A 54 -12.88 -9.16 7.06
C ASP A 54 -14.13 -9.33 6.17
N SER A 55 -14.11 -8.74 4.97
CA SER A 55 -15.16 -8.96 3.95
C SER A 55 -15.11 -10.37 3.35
N LEU A 56 -13.93 -10.98 3.23
CA LEU A 56 -13.77 -12.34 2.68
C LEU A 56 -14.19 -13.44 3.68
N MET A 57 -13.95 -13.25 4.98
CA MET A 57 -14.28 -14.24 6.01
C MET A 57 -15.71 -14.11 6.54
N SER A 58 -16.32 -12.92 6.45
CA SER A 58 -17.77 -12.75 6.71
C SER A 58 -18.67 -13.33 5.61
N GLY A 59 -18.10 -13.71 4.46
CA GLY A 59 -18.80 -14.39 3.36
C GLY A 59 -18.62 -15.91 3.31
N GLN A 60 -17.81 -16.51 4.20
CA GLN A 60 -17.46 -17.95 4.16
C GLN A 60 -18.14 -18.77 5.28
N ARG A 61 -19.36 -18.39 5.68
CA ARG A 61 -20.30 -19.26 6.42
C ARG A 61 -21.72 -19.20 5.86
N GLN A 62 -21.92 -19.63 4.62
CA GLN A 62 -23.13 -20.28 4.08
C GLN A 62 -22.60 -21.05 2.85
N GLU A 63 -22.66 -22.37 2.71
CA GLU A 63 -23.50 -23.45 3.22
C GLU A 63 -22.77 -24.78 2.97
#